data_AF-A0A846P838-F1
#
_entry.id   AF-A0A846P838-F1
#
_cell.length_a   1.000
_cell.length_b   1.000
_cell.length_c   1.000
_cell.angle_alpha   90.00
_cell.angle_beta   90.00
_cell.angle_gamma   90.00
#
_symmetry.space_group_name_H-M   'P 1'
#
loop_
_entity.id
_entity.type
_entity.pdbx_description
1 polymer ?
#
loop_
_entity_poly.entity_id
_entity_poly.type
_entity_poly.pdbx_seq_one_letter_code
_entity_poly.pdbx_strand_id
1 'polypeptide(L)'
;MKFDFEEYMRLVRRKNPRYEKILRSSLHDLTGYLKKSGGSLTTSDVIRNFDKIVEEKRLKYEDALSYMGKIVIEQDLIGAPEVRPLIGAYGRNTTAKVIHDLVENYSRDIPGLGIEKSRKLIAGLLTLEAKNVKAVQKSVASMKGMLRGKGFRHLFDAYTLDEKKFNPGNDKRHHHRAALWICSASNTLGASKVGVISEFLKKAVRARKTIRSMKDVDHLYREIVLKIKAPDRKYRCPFMGSPLTSDKGGHALLEKAVSSVARSRMTSDLGCYLFGATIRCHGFTDGNGRIARALFALCQLRATGSFQPLSRQGEDKITGL
;
A
#
# COMPACT_ATOMS: atom_id res chain seq x y z
N MET A 1 -13.28 -19.08 15.64
CA MET A 1 -12.87 -17.97 16.54
C MET A 1 -14.12 -17.50 17.27
N LYS A 2 -14.04 -17.18 18.57
CA LYS A 2 -15.21 -16.61 19.29
C LYS A 2 -15.57 -15.28 18.63
N PHE A 3 -16.85 -15.06 18.37
CA PHE A 3 -17.33 -13.78 17.87
C PHE A 3 -17.23 -12.75 19.00
N ASP A 4 -16.38 -11.73 18.85
CA ASP A 4 -16.26 -10.67 19.84
C ASP A 4 -17.33 -9.61 19.61
N PHE A 5 -18.47 -9.80 20.28
CA PHE A 5 -19.63 -8.92 20.20
C PHE A 5 -19.37 -7.53 20.79
N GLU A 6 -18.57 -7.42 21.86
CA GLU A 6 -18.27 -6.13 22.48
C GLU A 6 -17.30 -5.32 21.62
N GLU A 7 -16.31 -5.97 21.00
CA GLU A 7 -15.45 -5.35 19.99
C GLU A 7 -16.25 -4.92 18.75
N TYR A 8 -17.18 -5.76 18.29
CA TYR A 8 -18.15 -5.42 17.23
C TYR A 8 -18.92 -4.14 17.59
N MET A 9 -19.54 -4.10 18.76
CA MET A 9 -20.35 -2.95 19.19
C MET A 9 -19.48 -1.69 19.40
N ARG A 10 -18.24 -1.85 19.84
CA ARG A 10 -17.27 -0.74 19.97
C ARG A 10 -16.88 -0.15 18.61
N LEU A 11 -16.67 -0.99 17.59
CA LEU A 11 -16.33 -0.56 16.23
C LEU A 11 -17.52 0.11 15.52
N VAL A 12 -18.73 -0.41 15.72
CA VAL A 12 -20.00 0.21 15.29
C VAL A 12 -20.11 1.64 15.82
N ARG A 13 -19.97 1.80 17.14
CA ARG A 13 -20.06 3.10 17.84
C ARG A 13 -19.11 4.14 17.25
N ARG A 14 -17.89 3.71 16.91
CA ARG A 14 -16.87 4.59 16.32
C ARG A 14 -17.18 5.03 14.90
N LYS A 15 -17.82 4.18 14.09
CA LYS A 15 -18.06 4.46 12.67
C LYS A 15 -19.37 5.18 12.41
N ASN A 16 -20.44 4.83 13.12
CA ASN A 16 -21.72 5.51 13.00
C ASN A 16 -22.61 5.20 14.21
N PRO A 17 -22.78 6.16 15.14
CA PRO A 17 -23.60 5.99 16.35
C PRO A 17 -25.06 5.61 16.09
N ARG A 18 -25.62 5.95 14.90
CA ARG A 18 -27.00 5.59 14.55
C ARG A 18 -27.19 4.08 14.35
N TYR A 19 -26.14 3.37 13.93
CA TYR A 19 -26.20 1.91 13.80
C TYR A 19 -26.21 1.20 15.15
N GLU A 20 -25.76 1.83 16.25
CA GLU A 20 -25.73 1.18 17.57
C GLU A 20 -27.13 0.76 18.04
N LYS A 21 -28.11 1.66 17.95
CA LYS A 21 -29.47 1.38 18.43
C LYS A 21 -30.15 0.30 17.59
N ILE A 22 -29.93 0.33 16.28
CA ILE A 22 -30.49 -0.62 15.31
C ILE A 22 -29.82 -2.00 15.47
N LEU A 23 -28.49 -2.03 15.54
CA LEU A 23 -27.72 -3.27 15.68
C LEU A 23 -27.91 -3.91 17.04
N ARG A 24 -28.03 -3.16 18.14
CA ARG A 24 -28.38 -3.75 19.46
C ARG A 24 -29.72 -4.49 19.40
N SER A 25 -30.72 -3.93 18.73
CA SER A 25 -32.03 -4.60 18.56
C SER A 25 -31.90 -5.85 17.70
N SER A 26 -31.27 -5.75 16.53
CA SER A 26 -31.11 -6.90 15.62
C SER A 26 -30.20 -7.99 16.20
N LEU A 27 -29.13 -7.64 16.91
CA LEU A 27 -28.23 -8.60 17.57
C LEU A 27 -28.80 -9.16 18.87
N HIS A 28 -29.68 -8.45 19.57
CA HIS A 28 -30.44 -9.03 20.68
C HIS A 28 -31.37 -10.14 20.15
N ASP A 29 -32.04 -9.90 19.03
CA ASP A 29 -32.85 -10.92 18.34
C ASP A 29 -31.97 -12.09 17.85
N LEU A 30 -30.78 -11.79 17.32
CA LEU A 30 -29.81 -12.78 16.84
C LEU A 30 -29.19 -13.63 17.95
N THR A 31 -28.76 -13.00 19.05
CA THR A 31 -28.24 -13.68 20.23
C THR A 31 -29.33 -14.44 20.94
N GLY A 32 -30.58 -13.97 20.92
CA GLY A 32 -31.74 -14.74 21.37
C GLY A 32 -31.96 -16.00 20.53
N TYR A 33 -31.88 -15.88 19.20
CA TYR A 33 -31.97 -17.01 18.27
C TYR A 33 -30.83 -18.03 18.47
N LEU A 34 -29.58 -17.55 18.62
CA LEU A 34 -28.39 -18.39 18.69
C LEU A 34 -28.13 -18.96 20.11
N LYS A 35 -28.54 -18.26 21.18
CA LYS A 35 -28.51 -18.79 22.55
C LYS A 35 -29.50 -19.95 22.73
N LYS A 36 -30.64 -19.92 22.04
CA LYS A 36 -31.58 -21.07 21.98
C LYS A 36 -30.93 -22.31 21.36
N SER A 37 -29.85 -22.16 20.59
CA SER A 37 -29.09 -23.24 19.96
C SER A 37 -28.00 -23.87 20.86
N GLY A 38 -27.84 -23.42 22.11
CA GLY A 38 -27.10 -24.15 23.15
C GLY A 38 -25.56 -23.99 23.21
N GLY A 39 -24.97 -22.95 22.59
CA GLY A 39 -23.50 -22.78 22.57
C GLY A 39 -22.98 -21.33 22.60
N SER A 40 -21.64 -21.18 22.71
CA SER A 40 -20.97 -19.87 22.55
C SER A 40 -20.86 -19.51 21.07
N LEU A 41 -21.21 -18.28 20.69
CA LEU A 41 -21.27 -17.87 19.29
C LEU A 41 -19.89 -17.77 18.62
N THR A 42 -19.67 -18.50 17.54
CA THR A 42 -18.49 -18.36 16.66
C THR A 42 -18.84 -17.62 15.37
N THR A 43 -17.83 -17.08 14.68
CA THR A 43 -18.02 -16.49 13.33
C THR A 43 -18.62 -17.49 12.34
N SER A 44 -18.19 -18.76 12.43
CA SER A 44 -18.69 -19.85 11.58
C SER A 44 -20.17 -20.17 11.82
N ASP A 45 -20.64 -20.05 13.06
CA ASP A 45 -22.07 -20.25 13.39
C ASP A 45 -22.93 -19.15 12.78
N VAL A 46 -22.45 -17.90 12.82
CA VAL A 46 -23.16 -16.77 12.21
C VAL A 46 -23.22 -16.93 10.70
N ILE A 47 -22.10 -17.27 10.04
CA ILE A 47 -22.04 -17.52 8.60
C ILE A 47 -23.06 -18.59 8.18
N ARG A 48 -23.09 -19.72 8.89
CA ARG A 48 -23.97 -20.86 8.56
C ARG A 48 -25.46 -20.53 8.63
N ASN A 49 -25.86 -19.63 9.54
CA ASN A 49 -27.26 -19.28 9.78
C ASN A 49 -27.67 -17.97 9.10
N PHE A 50 -26.73 -17.23 8.51
CA PHE A 50 -26.94 -15.86 8.05
C PHE A 50 -28.06 -15.76 6.99
N ASP A 51 -28.08 -16.67 6.02
CA ASP A 51 -29.05 -16.60 4.92
C ASP A 51 -30.49 -16.81 5.43
N LYS A 52 -30.68 -17.72 6.40
CA LYS A 52 -31.98 -17.91 7.07
C LYS A 52 -32.40 -16.66 7.85
N ILE A 53 -31.45 -16.02 8.54
CA ILE A 53 -31.71 -14.76 9.26
C ILE A 53 -32.12 -13.67 8.26
N VAL A 54 -31.42 -13.56 7.13
CA VAL A 54 -31.75 -12.59 6.08
C VAL A 54 -33.16 -12.82 5.56
N GLU A 55 -33.52 -14.06 5.22
CA GLU A 55 -34.86 -14.40 4.73
C GLU A 55 -35.97 -13.94 5.70
N GLU A 56 -35.80 -14.20 7.00
CA GLU A 56 -36.80 -13.84 8.01
C GLU A 56 -36.86 -12.34 8.35
N LYS A 57 -35.75 -11.60 8.16
CA LYS A 57 -35.53 -10.30 8.81
C LYS A 57 -35.16 -9.16 7.85
N ARG A 58 -34.88 -9.44 6.57
CA ARG A 58 -34.36 -8.45 5.60
C ARG A 58 -35.22 -7.19 5.51
N LEU A 59 -36.53 -7.34 5.36
CA LEU A 59 -37.45 -6.21 5.17
C LEU A 59 -37.39 -5.15 6.29
N LYS A 60 -37.00 -5.56 7.51
CA LYS A 60 -36.96 -4.67 8.67
C LYS A 60 -35.54 -4.22 9.03
N TYR A 61 -34.51 -4.96 8.61
CA TYR A 61 -33.15 -4.82 9.16
C TYR A 61 -32.02 -4.94 8.11
N GLU A 62 -32.27 -4.65 6.83
CA GLU A 62 -31.31 -4.83 5.74
C GLU A 62 -29.93 -4.18 6.00
N ASP A 63 -29.88 -2.91 6.41
CA ASP A 63 -28.63 -2.20 6.73
C ASP A 63 -27.84 -2.86 7.86
N ALA A 64 -28.56 -3.30 8.91
CA ALA A 64 -27.99 -3.95 10.08
C ALA A 64 -27.40 -5.32 9.71
N LEU A 65 -28.11 -6.10 8.89
CA LEU A 65 -27.65 -7.39 8.40
C LEU A 65 -26.44 -7.23 7.49
N SER A 66 -26.45 -6.25 6.58
CA SER A 66 -25.30 -5.93 5.74
C SER A 66 -24.07 -5.60 6.59
N TYR A 67 -24.21 -4.73 7.59
CA TYR A 67 -23.11 -4.36 8.47
C TYR A 67 -22.61 -5.54 9.32
N MET A 68 -23.51 -6.37 9.84
CA MET A 68 -23.18 -7.58 10.58
C MET A 68 -22.38 -8.55 9.71
N GLY A 69 -22.83 -8.80 8.48
CA GLY A 69 -22.15 -9.65 7.53
C GLY A 69 -20.73 -9.19 7.26
N LYS A 70 -20.51 -7.88 7.10
CA LYS A 70 -19.17 -7.30 6.89
C LYS A 70 -18.23 -7.64 8.04
N ILE A 71 -18.64 -7.41 9.30
CA ILE A 71 -17.75 -7.67 10.43
C ILE A 71 -17.52 -9.16 10.64
N VAL A 72 -18.53 -9.99 10.45
CA VAL A 72 -18.37 -11.45 10.54
C VAL A 72 -17.35 -11.94 9.53
N ILE A 73 -17.39 -11.43 8.30
CA ILE A 73 -16.38 -11.73 7.27
C ILE A 73 -14.99 -11.23 7.70
N GLU A 74 -14.87 -9.99 8.17
CA GLU A 74 -13.58 -9.42 8.63
C GLU A 74 -12.95 -10.25 9.76
N GLN A 75 -13.75 -10.61 10.76
CA GLN A 75 -13.32 -11.43 11.87
C GLN A 75 -12.98 -12.85 11.40
N ASP A 76 -13.82 -13.49 10.59
CA ASP A 76 -13.51 -14.84 10.11
C ASP A 76 -12.17 -14.88 9.34
N LEU A 77 -11.98 -13.93 8.42
CA LEU A 77 -10.81 -13.88 7.56
C LEU A 77 -9.52 -13.54 8.30
N ILE A 78 -9.52 -12.69 9.33
CA ILE A 78 -8.26 -12.36 10.04
C ILE A 78 -7.63 -13.59 10.72
N GLY A 79 -8.45 -14.61 11.05
CA GLY A 79 -7.99 -15.89 11.59
C GLY A 79 -7.71 -16.96 10.54
N ALA A 80 -8.00 -16.70 9.27
CA ALA A 80 -8.01 -17.73 8.24
C ALA A 80 -6.60 -18.06 7.71
N PRO A 81 -6.35 -19.31 7.26
CA PRO A 81 -5.04 -19.73 6.75
C PRO A 81 -4.50 -18.87 5.59
N GLU A 82 -5.38 -18.45 4.67
CA GLU A 82 -5.05 -17.61 3.50
C GLU A 82 -4.46 -16.25 3.90
N VAL A 83 -4.72 -15.78 5.11
CA VAL A 83 -4.27 -14.47 5.63
C VAL A 83 -2.93 -14.56 6.36
N ARG A 84 -2.51 -15.75 6.81
CA ARG A 84 -1.26 -15.93 7.56
C ARG A 84 -0.02 -15.38 6.84
N PRO A 85 0.17 -15.58 5.51
CA PRO A 85 1.30 -15.00 4.79
C PRO A 85 1.31 -13.47 4.85
N LEU A 86 0.13 -12.83 4.80
CA LEU A 86 -0.02 -11.38 4.86
C LEU A 86 0.32 -10.82 6.23
N ILE A 87 -0.11 -11.50 7.31
CA ILE A 87 0.27 -11.15 8.68
C ILE A 87 1.79 -11.23 8.85
N GLY A 88 2.44 -12.28 8.33
CA GLY A 88 3.91 -12.35 8.33
C GLY A 88 4.55 -11.23 7.51
N ALA A 89 3.95 -10.87 6.37
CA ALA A 89 4.51 -9.91 5.43
C ALA A 89 4.42 -8.45 5.90
N TYR A 90 3.35 -8.02 6.55
CA TYR A 90 3.20 -6.61 7.00
C TYR A 90 2.51 -6.41 8.36
N GLY A 91 2.28 -7.49 9.11
CA GLY A 91 1.73 -7.44 10.46
C GLY A 91 0.21 -7.36 10.51
N ARG A 92 -0.36 -7.87 11.62
CA ARG A 92 -1.81 -8.06 11.80
C ARG A 92 -2.64 -6.78 11.59
N ASN A 93 -2.15 -5.63 12.04
CA ASN A 93 -2.87 -4.36 11.93
C ASN A 93 -3.05 -3.92 10.47
N THR A 94 -2.00 -4.03 9.64
CA THR A 94 -2.10 -3.70 8.22
C THR A 94 -2.98 -4.72 7.49
N THR A 95 -2.89 -6.00 7.87
CA THR A 95 -3.77 -7.04 7.34
C THR A 95 -5.23 -6.78 7.60
N ALA A 96 -5.59 -6.42 8.83
CA ALA A 96 -6.96 -6.06 9.17
C ALA A 96 -7.46 -4.89 8.32
N LYS A 97 -6.63 -3.88 8.04
CA LYS A 97 -7.02 -2.75 7.17
C LYS A 97 -7.25 -3.20 5.71
N VAL A 98 -6.40 -4.06 5.16
CA VAL A 98 -6.57 -4.59 3.80
C VAL A 98 -7.86 -5.42 3.69
N ILE A 99 -8.12 -6.29 4.67
CA ILE A 99 -9.38 -7.06 4.73
C ILE A 99 -10.57 -6.11 4.80
N HIS A 100 -10.50 -5.11 5.68
CA HIS A 100 -11.56 -4.12 5.84
C HIS A 100 -11.90 -3.41 4.52
N ASP A 101 -10.88 -2.93 3.79
CA ASP A 101 -11.14 -2.26 2.52
C ASP A 101 -11.71 -3.20 1.45
N LEU A 102 -11.29 -4.47 1.44
CA LEU A 102 -11.86 -5.47 0.53
C LEU A 102 -13.34 -5.71 0.85
N VAL A 103 -13.69 -5.83 2.13
CA VAL A 103 -15.08 -6.00 2.58
C VAL A 103 -15.94 -4.81 2.20
N GLU A 104 -15.48 -3.58 2.40
CA GLU A 104 -16.24 -2.38 2.02
C GLU A 104 -16.47 -2.23 0.51
N ASN A 105 -15.54 -2.74 -0.31
CA ASN A 105 -15.64 -2.62 -1.76
C ASN A 105 -16.37 -3.78 -2.43
N TYR A 106 -16.27 -5.00 -1.89
CA TYR A 106 -16.77 -6.22 -2.54
C TYR A 106 -17.96 -6.86 -1.82
N SER A 107 -18.41 -6.29 -0.70
CA SER A 107 -19.55 -6.82 0.08
C SER A 107 -20.60 -5.74 0.37
N ARG A 108 -20.98 -4.97 -0.66
CA ARG A 108 -21.99 -3.91 -0.53
C ARG A 108 -23.41 -4.44 -0.34
N ASP A 109 -23.73 -5.57 -0.97
CA ASP A 109 -25.05 -6.21 -0.88
C ASP A 109 -24.92 -7.65 -0.34
N ILE A 110 -24.46 -7.78 0.92
CA ILE A 110 -24.38 -9.11 1.56
C ILE A 110 -25.77 -9.76 1.67
N PRO A 111 -26.86 -9.05 2.05
CA PRO A 111 -28.19 -9.64 2.11
C PRO A 111 -28.68 -10.20 0.76
N GLY A 112 -28.32 -9.60 -0.38
CA GLY A 112 -28.64 -10.12 -1.70
C GLY A 112 -27.67 -11.20 -2.22
N LEU A 113 -26.36 -11.03 -2.01
CA LEU A 113 -25.33 -11.94 -2.55
C LEU A 113 -25.17 -13.21 -1.70
N GLY A 114 -25.46 -13.13 -0.41
CA GLY A 114 -25.14 -14.16 0.58
C GLY A 114 -23.75 -13.96 1.19
N ILE A 115 -23.64 -14.23 2.50
CA ILE A 115 -22.40 -14.00 3.26
C ILE A 115 -21.28 -14.94 2.82
N GLU A 116 -21.61 -16.18 2.48
CA GLU A 116 -20.61 -17.20 2.11
C GLU A 116 -19.96 -16.89 0.77
N LYS A 117 -20.76 -16.42 -0.21
CA LYS A 117 -20.25 -15.98 -1.52
C LYS A 117 -19.35 -14.76 -1.38
N SER A 118 -19.77 -13.79 -0.55
CA SER A 118 -18.99 -12.59 -0.23
C SER A 118 -17.64 -12.95 0.41
N ARG A 119 -17.67 -13.83 1.42
CA ARG A 119 -16.47 -14.34 2.10
C ARG A 119 -15.51 -15.02 1.12
N LYS A 120 -16.01 -15.94 0.27
CA LYS A 120 -15.20 -16.67 -0.72
C LYS A 120 -14.52 -15.73 -1.72
N LEU A 121 -15.25 -14.74 -2.22
CA LEU A 121 -14.70 -13.72 -3.13
C LEU A 121 -13.52 -12.99 -2.48
N ILE A 122 -13.69 -12.52 -1.24
CA ILE A 122 -12.63 -11.78 -0.53
C ILE A 122 -11.44 -12.68 -0.21
N ALA A 123 -11.66 -13.93 0.21
CA ALA A 123 -10.59 -14.90 0.43
C ALA A 123 -9.76 -15.14 -0.85
N GLY A 124 -10.41 -15.19 -2.01
CA GLY A 124 -9.73 -15.26 -3.31
C GLY A 124 -8.85 -14.04 -3.58
N LEU A 125 -9.34 -12.83 -3.31
CA LEU A 125 -8.58 -11.59 -3.46
C LEU A 125 -7.39 -11.50 -2.48
N LEU A 126 -7.55 -12.02 -1.25
CA LEU A 126 -6.47 -12.10 -0.27
C LEU A 126 -5.39 -13.11 -0.69
N THR A 127 -5.78 -14.22 -1.31
CA THR A 127 -4.84 -15.18 -1.89
C THR A 127 -4.02 -14.55 -3.02
N LEU A 128 -4.68 -13.74 -3.88
CA LEU A 128 -4.00 -12.97 -4.92
C LEU A 128 -3.03 -11.93 -4.33
N GLU A 129 -3.46 -11.19 -3.30
CA GLU A 129 -2.59 -10.26 -2.58
C GLU A 129 -1.35 -10.98 -2.02
N ALA A 130 -1.52 -12.15 -1.40
CA ALA A 130 -0.42 -12.92 -0.84
C ALA A 130 0.60 -13.34 -1.92
N LYS A 131 0.11 -13.73 -3.10
CA LYS A 131 0.96 -14.02 -4.27
C LYS A 131 1.74 -12.77 -4.71
N ASN A 132 1.08 -11.63 -4.85
CA ASN A 132 1.70 -10.38 -5.28
C ASN A 132 2.74 -9.90 -4.24
N VAL A 133 2.41 -9.95 -2.96
CA VAL A 133 3.30 -9.63 -1.83
C VAL A 133 4.57 -10.49 -1.87
N LYS A 134 4.42 -11.81 -2.09
CA LYS A 134 5.58 -12.73 -2.19
C LYS A 134 6.50 -12.37 -3.36
N ALA A 135 5.93 -12.01 -4.52
CA ALA A 135 6.71 -11.59 -5.68
C ALA A 135 7.49 -10.28 -5.40
N VAL A 136 6.85 -9.31 -4.74
CA VAL A 136 7.50 -8.06 -4.31
C VAL A 136 8.64 -8.34 -3.33
N GLN A 137 8.38 -9.16 -2.30
CA GLN A 137 9.42 -9.52 -1.30
C GLN A 137 10.63 -10.18 -1.95
N LYS A 138 10.42 -11.10 -2.91
CA LYS A 138 11.51 -11.74 -3.66
C LYS A 138 12.35 -10.70 -4.42
N SER A 139 11.69 -9.78 -5.12
CA SER A 139 12.37 -8.71 -5.88
C SER A 139 13.16 -7.77 -4.95
N VAL A 140 12.56 -7.31 -3.85
CA VAL A 140 13.21 -6.43 -2.87
C VAL A 140 14.38 -7.14 -2.17
N ALA A 141 14.24 -8.43 -1.84
CA ALA A 141 15.32 -9.22 -1.27
C ALA A 141 16.50 -9.38 -2.23
N SER A 142 16.22 -9.61 -3.52
CA SER A 142 17.25 -9.67 -4.56
C SER A 142 18.02 -8.35 -4.68
N MET A 143 17.31 -7.21 -4.77
CA MET A 143 17.93 -5.87 -4.79
C MET A 143 18.72 -5.58 -3.51
N LYS A 144 18.26 -6.07 -2.35
CA LYS A 144 19.00 -5.96 -1.10
C LYS A 144 20.29 -6.78 -1.13
N GLY A 145 20.29 -7.95 -1.78
CA GLY A 145 21.50 -8.73 -2.06
C GLY A 145 22.49 -7.94 -2.91
N MET A 146 22.01 -7.30 -3.99
CA MET A 146 22.83 -6.45 -4.86
C MET A 146 23.42 -5.25 -4.10
N LEU A 147 22.65 -4.59 -3.22
CA LEU A 147 23.13 -3.50 -2.37
C LEU A 147 24.26 -3.92 -1.41
N ARG A 148 24.26 -5.18 -0.95
CA ARG A 148 25.34 -5.73 -0.12
C ARG A 148 26.59 -6.04 -0.94
N GLY A 149 26.42 -6.36 -2.22
CA GLY A 149 27.51 -6.41 -3.19
C GLY A 149 28.05 -5.00 -3.44
N LYS A 150 29.36 -4.89 -3.73
CA LYS A 150 29.93 -3.62 -4.19
C LYS A 150 29.50 -3.38 -5.64
N GLY A 151 29.10 -2.16 -5.97
CA GLY A 151 28.94 -1.72 -7.36
C GLY A 151 27.54 -1.93 -7.95
N PHE A 152 26.49 -1.91 -7.13
CA PHE A 152 25.11 -2.01 -7.64
C PHE A 152 24.82 -0.92 -8.69
N ARG A 153 25.22 0.33 -8.45
CA ARG A 153 25.09 1.43 -9.40
C ARG A 153 25.87 1.20 -10.68
N HIS A 154 27.09 0.66 -10.58
CA HIS A 154 28.01 0.46 -11.69
C HIS A 154 27.44 -0.49 -12.76
N LEU A 155 26.59 -1.45 -12.35
CA LEU A 155 25.84 -2.31 -13.28
C LEU A 155 24.96 -1.53 -14.26
N PHE A 156 24.72 -0.25 -13.99
CA PHE A 156 23.86 0.60 -14.81
C PHE A 156 24.52 1.89 -15.30
N ASP A 157 25.85 1.95 -15.34
CA ASP A 157 26.57 3.11 -15.88
C ASP A 157 26.35 3.25 -17.39
N ALA A 158 26.27 2.12 -18.11
CA ALA A 158 25.92 2.06 -19.52
C ALA A 158 24.46 2.49 -19.81
N TYR A 159 23.58 2.55 -18.80
CA TYR A 159 22.18 2.96 -18.95
C TYR A 159 21.95 4.39 -18.48
N THR A 160 22.84 5.30 -18.91
CA THR A 160 22.72 6.74 -18.64
C THR A 160 21.86 7.40 -19.72
N LEU A 161 20.95 8.28 -19.32
CA LEU A 161 20.16 9.06 -20.27
C LEU A 161 20.99 10.21 -20.85
N ASP A 162 20.93 10.40 -22.18
CA ASP A 162 21.52 11.55 -22.87
C ASP A 162 21.00 12.87 -22.28
N GLU A 163 21.93 13.78 -21.96
CA GLU A 163 21.66 15.10 -21.37
C GLU A 163 20.63 15.89 -22.18
N LYS A 164 20.70 15.87 -23.51
CA LYS A 164 19.80 16.64 -24.37
C LYS A 164 18.34 16.17 -24.27
N LYS A 165 18.09 14.93 -23.85
CA LYS A 165 16.73 14.35 -23.76
C LYS A 165 15.93 14.86 -22.56
N PHE A 166 16.58 15.37 -21.52
CA PHE A 166 15.90 15.88 -20.33
C PHE A 166 16.35 17.28 -19.91
N ASN A 167 17.53 17.73 -20.34
CA ASN A 167 18.12 19.03 -20.01
C ASN A 167 18.50 19.80 -21.28
N PRO A 168 17.52 20.22 -22.11
CA PRO A 168 17.79 20.93 -23.37
C PRO A 168 18.46 22.29 -23.14
N GLY A 169 18.22 22.94 -21.99
CA GLY A 169 18.87 24.19 -21.61
C GLY A 169 20.29 24.05 -21.06
N ASN A 170 20.83 22.82 -21.01
CA ASN A 170 22.20 22.52 -20.57
C ASN A 170 22.55 23.07 -19.17
N ASP A 171 21.58 23.08 -18.25
CA ASP A 171 21.81 23.51 -16.85
C ASP A 171 22.89 22.62 -16.20
N LYS A 172 23.87 23.22 -15.53
CA LYS A 172 24.99 22.51 -14.91
C LYS A 172 24.75 22.12 -13.45
N ARG A 173 23.74 22.70 -12.81
CA ARG A 173 23.42 22.46 -11.39
C ARG A 173 22.79 21.09 -11.23
N HIS A 174 23.50 20.15 -10.61
CA HIS A 174 23.06 18.76 -10.49
C HIS A 174 21.68 18.57 -9.84
N HIS A 175 21.30 19.40 -8.87
CA HIS A 175 19.95 19.36 -8.28
C HIS A 175 18.86 19.81 -9.26
N HIS A 176 19.16 20.72 -10.18
CA HIS A 176 18.25 21.16 -11.23
C HIS A 176 18.17 20.12 -12.35
N ARG A 177 19.31 19.57 -12.78
CA ARG A 177 19.39 18.44 -13.71
C ARG A 177 18.56 17.25 -13.24
N ALA A 178 18.66 16.90 -11.95
CA ALA A 178 17.85 15.84 -11.35
C ALA A 178 16.34 16.15 -11.39
N ALA A 179 15.94 17.39 -11.10
CA ALA A 179 14.54 17.80 -11.17
C ALA A 179 13.99 17.72 -12.60
N LEU A 180 14.76 18.17 -13.59
CA LEU A 180 14.44 18.06 -15.01
C LEU A 180 14.25 16.60 -15.44
N TRP A 181 15.16 15.70 -15.04
CA TRP A 181 15.04 14.28 -15.30
C TRP A 181 13.79 13.67 -14.64
N ILE A 182 13.52 13.96 -13.36
CA ILE A 182 12.32 13.49 -12.65
C ILE A 182 11.05 13.95 -13.38
N CYS A 183 10.98 15.21 -13.78
CA CYS A 183 9.83 15.76 -14.48
C CYS A 183 9.63 15.13 -15.86
N SER A 184 10.70 15.03 -16.65
CA SER A 184 10.69 14.40 -17.98
C SER A 184 10.23 12.95 -17.91
N ALA A 185 10.85 12.13 -17.05
CA ALA A 185 10.53 10.71 -16.92
C ALA A 185 9.15 10.43 -16.26
N SER A 186 8.52 11.46 -15.67
CA SER A 186 7.21 11.35 -15.02
C SER A 186 6.10 12.09 -15.76
N ASN A 187 6.33 12.48 -17.03
CA ASN A 187 5.41 13.28 -17.85
C ASN A 187 4.83 14.50 -17.09
N THR A 188 5.66 15.12 -16.24
CA THR A 188 5.27 16.25 -15.40
C THR A 188 5.65 17.54 -16.10
N LEU A 189 4.69 18.13 -16.83
CA LEU A 189 4.91 19.33 -17.64
C LEU A 189 4.78 20.63 -16.82
N GLY A 190 5.70 21.58 -17.04
CA GLY A 190 5.65 22.95 -16.52
C GLY A 190 6.85 23.35 -15.66
N ALA A 191 7.42 24.53 -15.93
CA ALA A 191 8.63 25.04 -15.28
C ALA A 191 8.48 25.22 -13.75
N SER A 192 7.29 25.60 -13.28
CA SER A 192 6.99 25.74 -11.84
C SER A 192 7.17 24.43 -11.06
N LYS A 193 6.81 23.29 -11.66
CA LYS A 193 6.95 21.96 -11.05
C LYS A 193 8.41 21.52 -10.96
N VAL A 194 9.21 21.83 -11.99
CA VAL A 194 10.68 21.62 -11.95
C VAL A 194 11.29 22.44 -10.81
N GLY A 195 10.87 23.71 -10.65
CA GLY A 195 11.31 24.58 -9.57
C GLY A 195 11.02 24.00 -8.17
N VAL A 196 9.82 23.46 -7.95
CA VAL A 196 9.44 22.80 -6.68
C VAL A 196 10.38 21.64 -6.35
N ILE A 197 10.60 20.72 -7.29
CA ILE A 197 11.47 19.55 -7.08
C ILE A 197 12.92 20.00 -6.87
N SER A 198 13.40 20.95 -7.68
CA SER A 198 14.78 21.43 -7.65
C SER A 198 15.13 22.08 -6.31
N GLU A 199 14.26 22.97 -5.82
CA GLU A 199 14.46 23.63 -4.52
C GLU A 199 14.33 22.64 -3.35
N PHE A 200 13.42 21.66 -3.44
CA PHE A 200 13.36 20.59 -2.44
C PHE A 200 14.68 19.80 -2.41
N LEU A 201 15.17 19.31 -3.55
CA LEU A 201 16.40 18.53 -3.61
C LEU A 201 17.60 19.32 -3.07
N LYS A 202 17.73 20.59 -3.46
CA LYS A 202 18.78 21.50 -2.97
C LYS A 202 18.75 21.66 -1.46
N LYS A 203 17.57 21.91 -0.88
CA LYS A 203 17.38 22.04 0.58
C LYS A 203 17.64 20.72 1.30
N ALA A 204 17.14 19.61 0.76
CA ALA A 204 17.33 18.29 1.33
C ALA A 204 18.82 17.92 1.36
N VAL A 205 19.56 18.10 0.26
CA VAL A 205 21.01 17.85 0.21
C VAL A 205 21.75 18.64 1.30
N ARG A 206 21.46 19.95 1.43
CA ARG A 206 22.07 20.81 2.46
C ARG A 206 21.75 20.39 3.89
N ALA A 207 20.49 20.03 4.15
CA ALA A 207 20.03 19.68 5.49
C ALA A 207 20.60 18.35 6.01
N ARG A 208 21.28 17.55 5.18
CA ARG A 208 21.82 16.21 5.51
C ARG A 208 20.80 15.23 6.14
N LYS A 209 19.49 15.52 6.07
CA LYS A 209 18.39 14.69 6.59
C LYS A 209 18.34 13.32 5.93
N THR A 210 18.84 12.28 6.58
CA THR A 210 18.90 10.94 6.01
C THR A 210 17.50 10.35 5.80
N ILE A 211 17.28 9.56 4.74
CA ILE A 211 16.05 8.76 4.60
C ILE A 211 16.23 7.53 5.49
N ARG A 212 15.72 7.58 6.73
CA ARG A 212 15.89 6.50 7.73
C ARG A 212 14.59 5.80 8.06
N SER A 213 13.47 6.37 7.67
CA SER A 213 12.15 5.89 8.06
C SER A 213 11.14 6.14 6.95
N MET A 214 10.01 5.43 7.04
CA MET A 214 8.89 5.68 6.14
C MET A 214 8.34 7.11 6.29
N LYS A 215 8.43 7.70 7.50
CA LYS A 215 8.05 9.11 7.73
C LYS A 215 8.84 10.09 6.86
N ASP A 216 10.12 9.80 6.60
CA ASP A 216 10.96 10.62 5.72
C ASP A 216 10.50 10.50 4.26
N VAL A 217 10.15 9.29 3.84
CA VAL A 217 9.60 9.02 2.50
C VAL A 217 8.22 9.66 2.34
N ASP A 218 7.38 9.65 3.36
CA ASP A 218 6.07 10.32 3.35
C ASP A 218 6.19 11.84 3.33
N HIS A 219 7.22 12.39 3.98
CA HIS A 219 7.53 13.81 3.84
C HIS A 219 7.95 14.14 2.41
N LEU A 220 8.83 13.33 1.81
CA LEU A 220 9.21 13.46 0.40
C LEU A 220 7.99 13.35 -0.53
N TYR A 221 7.08 12.41 -0.25
CA TYR A 221 5.82 12.24 -0.97
C TYR A 221 4.96 13.49 -0.96
N ARG A 222 4.76 14.09 0.21
CA ARG A 222 4.00 15.34 0.35
C ARG A 222 4.64 16.49 -0.43
N GLU A 223 5.96 16.62 -0.33
CA GLU A 223 6.68 17.77 -0.89
C GLU A 223 6.87 17.68 -2.41
N ILE A 224 7.01 16.48 -2.97
CA ILE A 224 7.28 16.29 -4.41
C ILE A 224 6.05 15.84 -5.18
N VAL A 225 5.21 14.96 -4.63
CA VAL A 225 4.04 14.46 -5.37
C VAL A 225 2.83 15.34 -5.11
N LEU A 226 2.43 15.50 -3.85
CA LEU A 226 1.16 16.17 -3.53
C LEU A 226 1.16 17.66 -3.85
N LYS A 227 2.31 18.34 -3.74
CA LYS A 227 2.45 19.74 -4.18
C LYS A 227 2.36 19.92 -5.70
N ILE A 228 2.65 18.88 -6.47
CA ILE A 228 2.60 18.91 -7.94
C ILE A 228 1.21 18.51 -8.44
N LYS A 229 0.63 17.46 -7.84
CA LYS A 229 -0.66 16.91 -8.23
C LYS A 229 -1.28 16.17 -7.05
N ALA A 230 -2.55 16.47 -6.76
CA ALA A 230 -3.33 15.68 -5.83
C ALA A 230 -3.52 14.24 -6.38
N PRO A 231 -3.64 13.21 -5.52
CA PRO A 231 -3.83 11.85 -5.99
C PRO A 231 -5.21 11.71 -6.63
N ASP A 232 -5.27 11.16 -7.84
CA ASP A 232 -6.54 10.92 -8.55
C ASP A 232 -7.32 9.73 -7.95
N ARG A 233 -6.63 8.85 -7.20
CA ARG A 233 -7.20 7.64 -6.61
C ARG A 233 -7.08 7.65 -5.10
N LYS A 234 -8.21 7.47 -4.42
CA LYS A 234 -8.29 7.39 -2.96
C LYS A 234 -7.77 6.05 -2.41
N TYR A 235 -7.86 4.97 -3.18
CA TYR A 235 -7.57 3.61 -2.71
C TYR A 235 -7.24 2.65 -3.87
N ARG A 236 -6.44 1.60 -3.59
CA ARG A 236 -6.19 0.49 -4.52
C ARG A 236 -6.29 -0.85 -3.78
N CYS A 237 -7.23 -1.69 -4.20
CA CYS A 237 -7.36 -3.08 -3.76
C CYS A 237 -6.65 -4.06 -4.71
N PRO A 238 -6.35 -5.28 -4.24
CA PRO A 238 -6.01 -6.42 -5.11
C PRO A 238 -7.15 -6.70 -6.10
N PHE A 239 -6.83 -6.99 -7.36
CA PHE A 239 -7.80 -7.39 -8.38
C PHE A 239 -7.17 -8.32 -9.43
N MET A 240 -7.98 -9.19 -10.03
CA MET A 240 -7.54 -10.31 -10.90
C MET A 240 -6.74 -9.92 -12.16
N GLY A 241 -6.67 -8.64 -12.51
CA GLY A 241 -5.96 -8.12 -13.69
C GLY A 241 -4.67 -7.35 -13.38
N SER A 242 -4.21 -7.32 -12.13
CA SER A 242 -2.99 -6.60 -11.77
C SER A 242 -2.06 -7.37 -10.84
N PRO A 243 -0.75 -7.40 -11.13
CA PRO A 243 0.26 -7.97 -10.23
C PRO A 243 0.61 -7.02 -9.08
N LEU A 244 -0.09 -5.88 -8.94
CA LEU A 244 0.18 -4.90 -7.89
C LEU A 244 -0.44 -5.36 -6.57
N THR A 245 0.23 -5.01 -5.47
CA THR A 245 -0.34 -5.14 -4.13
C THR A 245 -1.37 -4.04 -3.89
N SER A 246 -2.20 -4.23 -2.86
CA SER A 246 -2.95 -3.13 -2.25
C SER A 246 -2.04 -1.95 -1.92
N ASP A 247 -2.58 -0.74 -1.87
CA ASP A 247 -1.84 0.45 -1.44
C ASP A 247 -1.29 0.29 -0.01
N LYS A 248 -2.10 -0.21 0.92
CA LYS A 248 -1.70 -0.45 2.32
C LYS A 248 -0.66 -1.56 2.45
N GLY A 249 -0.84 -2.68 1.75
CA GLY A 249 0.14 -3.77 1.72
C GLY A 249 1.47 -3.31 1.11
N GLY A 250 1.40 -2.58 -0.01
CA GLY A 250 2.56 -2.00 -0.66
C GLY A 250 3.31 -0.99 0.22
N HIS A 251 2.57 -0.12 0.92
CA HIS A 251 3.15 0.86 1.83
C HIS A 251 3.91 0.19 2.98
N ALA A 252 3.32 -0.84 3.59
CA ALA A 252 3.98 -1.56 4.68
C ALA A 252 5.19 -2.39 4.21
N LEU A 253 5.16 -2.91 2.97
CA LEU A 253 6.35 -3.53 2.37
C LEU A 253 7.47 -2.51 2.13
N LEU A 254 7.12 -1.30 1.68
CA LEU A 254 8.08 -0.22 1.51
C LEU A 254 8.67 0.24 2.84
N GLU A 255 7.83 0.37 3.88
CA GLU A 255 8.28 0.68 5.25
C GLU A 255 9.30 -0.34 5.73
N LYS A 256 9.04 -1.64 5.52
CA LYS A 256 10.02 -2.69 5.84
C LYS A 256 11.30 -2.52 5.03
N ALA A 257 11.22 -2.28 3.72
CA ALA A 257 12.38 -2.09 2.86
C ALA A 257 13.27 -0.92 3.34
N VAL A 258 12.67 0.24 3.61
CA VAL A 258 13.34 1.46 4.11
C VAL A 258 13.95 1.21 5.49
N SER A 259 13.19 0.62 6.41
CA SER A 259 13.68 0.29 7.76
C SER A 259 14.89 -0.63 7.72
N SER A 260 14.91 -1.53 6.73
CA SER A 260 15.98 -2.50 6.55
C SER A 260 17.33 -1.90 6.11
N VAL A 261 17.34 -0.62 5.72
CA VAL A 261 18.52 0.18 5.33
C VAL A 261 18.63 1.49 6.12
N ALA A 262 17.89 1.64 7.22
CA ALA A 262 17.80 2.88 7.99
C ALA A 262 19.14 3.42 8.51
N ARG A 263 20.13 2.53 8.69
CA ARG A 263 21.49 2.85 9.15
C ARG A 263 22.52 2.91 8.03
N SER A 264 22.12 2.66 6.79
CA SER A 264 23.03 2.68 5.65
C SER A 264 23.49 4.10 5.32
N ARG A 265 24.76 4.26 4.96
CA ARG A 265 25.27 5.51 4.40
C ARG A 265 24.56 5.78 3.07
N MET A 266 24.30 7.06 2.76
CA MET A 266 23.78 7.42 1.45
C MET A 266 24.86 7.25 0.39
N THR A 267 24.63 6.29 -0.49
CA THR A 267 25.47 5.93 -1.63
C THR A 267 24.60 5.87 -2.88
N SER A 268 25.22 5.88 -4.07
CA SER A 268 24.50 5.66 -5.32
C SER A 268 23.83 4.28 -5.35
N ASP A 269 24.46 3.26 -4.76
CA ASP A 269 23.91 1.91 -4.62
C ASP A 269 22.63 1.90 -3.76
N LEU A 270 22.62 2.64 -2.64
CA LEU A 270 21.42 2.83 -1.84
C LEU A 270 20.32 3.52 -2.65
N GLY A 271 20.70 4.46 -3.52
CA GLY A 271 19.79 5.10 -4.47
C GLY A 271 19.10 4.09 -5.38
N CYS A 272 19.85 3.17 -5.99
CA CYS A 272 19.31 2.10 -6.84
C CYS A 272 18.36 1.19 -6.05
N TYR A 273 18.74 0.81 -4.82
CA TYR A 273 17.89 -0.01 -3.96
C TYR A 273 16.57 0.69 -3.61
N LEU A 274 16.62 1.95 -3.15
CA LEU A 274 15.43 2.70 -2.78
C LEU A 274 14.54 3.00 -3.98
N PHE A 275 15.13 3.26 -5.16
CA PHE A 275 14.41 3.37 -6.42
C PHE A 275 13.60 2.11 -6.69
N GLY A 276 14.29 0.97 -6.79
CA GLY A 276 13.65 -0.29 -7.13
C GLY A 276 12.63 -0.73 -6.10
N ALA A 277 12.96 -0.65 -4.81
CA ALA A 277 12.05 -0.99 -3.72
C ALA A 277 10.77 -0.14 -3.76
N THR A 278 10.89 1.17 -4.00
CA THR A 278 9.72 2.07 -4.09
C THR A 278 8.80 1.69 -5.25
N ILE A 279 9.36 1.43 -6.44
CA ILE A 279 8.58 1.01 -7.60
C ILE A 279 7.89 -0.34 -7.35
N ARG A 280 8.64 -1.32 -6.82
CA ARG A 280 8.15 -2.70 -6.64
C ARG A 280 7.13 -2.84 -5.52
N CYS A 281 7.30 -2.13 -4.42
CA CYS A 281 6.31 -2.11 -3.35
C CYS A 281 5.06 -1.33 -3.76
N HIS A 282 5.20 -0.34 -4.64
CA HIS A 282 4.08 0.46 -5.14
C HIS A 282 3.22 1.05 -4.01
N GLY A 283 3.86 1.49 -2.92
CA GLY A 283 3.22 1.84 -1.65
C GLY A 283 2.39 3.13 -1.63
N PHE A 284 2.35 3.86 -2.74
CA PHE A 284 1.48 5.02 -2.90
C PHE A 284 0.39 4.75 -3.95
N THR A 285 -0.75 5.43 -3.84
CA THR A 285 -1.85 5.32 -4.81
C THR A 285 -1.52 5.96 -6.16
N ASP A 286 -0.68 7.00 -6.13
CA ASP A 286 -0.07 7.65 -7.30
C ASP A 286 1.34 8.16 -6.91
N GLY A 287 2.19 8.42 -7.90
CA GLY A 287 3.47 9.11 -7.70
C GLY A 287 4.65 8.22 -7.32
N ASN A 288 4.49 6.90 -7.34
CA ASN A 288 5.58 5.95 -7.04
C ASN A 288 6.84 6.22 -7.88
N GLY A 289 6.69 6.50 -9.19
CA GLY A 289 7.80 6.86 -10.08
C GLY A 289 8.52 8.14 -9.67
N ARG A 290 7.77 9.20 -9.36
CA ARG A 290 8.32 10.50 -8.92
C ARG A 290 9.13 10.34 -7.63
N ILE A 291 8.62 9.56 -6.66
CA ILE A 291 9.32 9.32 -5.39
C ILE A 291 10.53 8.42 -5.53
N ALA A 292 10.42 7.33 -6.30
CA ALA A 292 11.57 6.47 -6.58
C ALA A 292 12.73 7.26 -7.18
N ARG A 293 12.44 8.09 -8.20
CA ARG A 293 13.43 8.96 -8.86
C ARG A 293 13.99 10.03 -7.93
N ALA A 294 13.15 10.63 -7.07
CA ALA A 294 13.61 11.60 -6.08
C ALA A 294 14.54 10.99 -5.03
N LEU A 295 14.24 9.78 -4.54
CA LEU A 295 15.10 9.03 -3.63
C LEU A 295 16.45 8.69 -4.28
N PHE A 296 16.41 8.22 -5.53
CA PHE A 296 17.61 7.95 -6.33
C PHE A 296 18.49 9.19 -6.49
N ALA A 297 17.90 10.31 -6.93
CA ALA A 297 18.60 11.57 -7.11
C ALA A 297 19.19 12.09 -5.79
N LEU A 298 18.44 12.06 -4.69
CA LEU A 298 18.91 12.52 -3.39
C LEU A 298 20.08 11.69 -2.87
N CYS A 299 20.06 10.38 -3.10
CA CYS A 299 21.18 9.48 -2.78
C CYS A 299 22.43 9.83 -3.57
N GLN A 300 22.34 10.01 -4.90
CA GLN A 300 23.48 10.39 -5.73
C GLN A 300 24.05 11.77 -5.32
N LEU A 301 23.19 12.79 -5.27
CA LEU A 301 23.59 14.16 -4.95
C LEU A 301 24.33 14.27 -3.61
N ARG A 302 23.94 13.45 -2.62
CA ARG A 302 24.61 13.41 -1.32
C ARG A 302 25.88 12.56 -1.31
N ALA A 303 25.91 11.49 -2.10
CA ALA A 303 27.05 10.58 -2.16
C ALA A 303 28.24 11.21 -2.90
N THR A 304 27.98 11.86 -4.03
CA THR A 304 29.03 12.30 -4.97
C THR A 304 29.02 13.81 -5.23
N GLY A 305 27.97 14.54 -4.81
CA GLY A 305 27.76 15.93 -5.24
C GLY A 305 27.32 16.07 -6.70
N SER A 306 27.23 14.95 -7.43
CA SER A 306 26.87 14.89 -8.84
C SER A 306 25.59 14.09 -9.06
N PHE A 307 25.06 14.17 -10.28
CA PHE A 307 23.84 13.46 -10.67
C PHE A 307 24.03 12.88 -12.07
N GLN A 308 23.78 11.58 -12.18
CA GLN A 308 23.75 10.83 -13.44
C GLN A 308 22.35 10.23 -13.63
N PRO A 309 21.63 10.62 -14.70
CA PRO A 309 20.26 10.18 -14.94
C PRO A 309 20.23 8.74 -15.45
N LEU A 310 19.26 7.94 -14.99
CA LEU A 310 18.98 6.64 -15.59
C LEU A 310 18.17 6.82 -16.87
N SER A 311 18.49 6.04 -17.90
CA SER A 311 17.58 5.81 -19.02
C SER A 311 16.42 4.92 -18.58
N ARG A 312 15.35 4.88 -19.37
CA ARG A 312 14.20 3.99 -19.12
C ARG A 312 14.64 2.53 -18.97
N GLN A 313 15.51 2.05 -19.85
CA GLN A 313 16.07 0.71 -19.79
C GLN A 313 16.85 0.45 -18.48
N GLY A 314 17.54 1.46 -17.95
CA GLY A 314 18.21 1.37 -16.65
C GLY A 314 17.21 1.22 -15.49
N GLU A 315 16.12 2.00 -15.52
CA GLU A 315 15.03 1.87 -14.53
C GLU A 315 14.36 0.49 -14.59
N ASP A 316 14.03 0.01 -15.79
CA ASP A 316 13.42 -1.29 -16.05
C ASP A 316 14.32 -2.42 -15.52
N LYS A 317 15.64 -2.36 -15.76
CA LYS A 317 16.60 -3.35 -15.24
C LYS A 317 16.75 -3.35 -13.72
N ILE A 318 16.65 -2.19 -13.05
CA ILE A 318 16.68 -2.13 -11.59
C ILE A 318 15.42 -2.79 -11.01
N THR A 319 14.26 -2.53 -11.63
CA THR A 319 12.96 -2.94 -11.11
C THR A 319 12.56 -4.36 -11.54
N GLY A 320 13.05 -4.84 -12.68
CA GLY A 320 12.55 -6.05 -13.33
C GLY A 320 11.08 -5.92 -13.75
N LEU A 321 10.67 -4.72 -14.17
CA LEU A 321 9.38 -4.41 -14.80
C LEU A 321 9.59 -3.97 -16.25
#